data_AF-A0A7K4ZPR8-F1
#
_entry.id   AF-A0A7K4ZPR8-F1
#
_cell.length_a   1.000
_cell.length_b   1.000
_cell.length_c   1.000
_cell.angle_alpha   90.00
_cell.angle_beta   90.00
_cell.angle_gamma   90.00
#
_symmetry.space_group_name_H-M   'P 1'
#
loop_
_entity.id
_entity.type
_entity.pdbx_description
1 polymer ?
#
loop_
_entity_poly.entity_id
_entity_poly.type
_entity_poly.pdbx_seq_one_letter_code
_entity_poly.pdbx_strand_id
1 'polypeptide(L)'
;AGNWLLVLSAILSINAAYGCPNKCLCYTASKTADCKNRGFTEIPAHLPPEIQILQLQNNRIWRINQNAFTGTPLLKILDLSNNSLSSLAPGAFQKLRYLQVLNLTRNLIHYIENKTFSFLPHLKELDLSSNSIIRLPETFGNSTGNITLLSVKHNKLQKMERVLLESLPNLKVVLFKDNPWQCTCNVFGLKLWLESFLYRGGISDGIICSTPGIRKGKDLLKVPYELFGACPLRTAHVHLASIHHHGFEHRSSLKHAHPNEYGENSRPNCEPKPKPRPVSLRHAIATVVITGVVCGIVCLMMLAAAVYGCAYAAITAKYHKEHLALAKQHGTPEEKEPFDSSLA
;
A
#
# COMPACT_ATOMS: atom_id res chain seq x y z
N ALA A 1 29.69 -40.04 38.57
CA ALA A 1 29.97 -38.60 38.74
C ALA A 1 30.39 -37.88 37.45
N GLY A 2 31.10 -38.52 36.50
CA GLY A 2 31.63 -37.84 35.29
C GLY A 2 30.62 -37.36 34.24
N ASN A 3 29.44 -37.98 34.13
CA ASN A 3 28.44 -37.60 33.11
C ASN A 3 27.74 -36.26 33.38
N TRP A 4 27.55 -35.90 34.65
CA TRP A 4 26.91 -34.64 35.02
C TRP A 4 27.79 -33.43 34.77
N LEU A 5 29.12 -33.57 34.94
CA LEU A 5 30.10 -32.53 34.63
C LEU A 5 30.23 -32.27 33.12
N LEU A 6 30.14 -33.31 32.29
CA LEU A 6 30.14 -33.16 30.83
C LEU A 6 28.86 -32.48 30.32
N VAL A 7 27.70 -32.83 30.87
CA VAL A 7 26.42 -32.18 30.55
C VAL A 7 26.39 -30.73 31.04
N LEU A 8 26.88 -30.43 32.24
CA LEU A 8 27.03 -29.06 32.73
C LEU A 8 28.03 -28.26 31.89
N SER A 9 29.16 -28.85 31.48
CA SER A 9 30.12 -28.20 30.58
C SER A 9 29.54 -27.97 29.18
N ALA A 10 28.70 -28.87 28.68
CA ALA A 10 28.01 -28.72 27.40
C ALA A 10 26.91 -27.65 27.49
N ILE A 11 26.15 -27.58 28.59
CA ILE A 11 25.16 -26.52 28.83
C ILE A 11 25.83 -25.16 29.02
N LEU A 12 26.98 -25.10 29.71
CA LEU A 12 27.82 -23.90 29.82
C LEU A 12 28.48 -23.52 28.48
N SER A 13 28.80 -24.50 27.63
CA SER A 13 29.35 -24.29 26.28
C SER A 13 28.28 -23.87 25.26
N ILE A 14 27.02 -24.31 25.42
CA ILE A 14 25.88 -23.86 24.61
C ILE A 14 25.54 -22.40 24.96
N ASN A 15 25.73 -21.99 26.21
CA ASN A 15 25.65 -20.59 26.63
C ASN A 15 26.88 -19.74 26.23
N ALA A 16 27.91 -20.33 25.62
CA ALA A 16 29.14 -19.62 25.25
C ALA A 16 29.19 -19.12 23.79
N ALA A 17 28.13 -19.29 22.99
CA ALA A 17 28.12 -18.91 21.57
C ALA A 17 27.33 -17.62 21.24
N TYR A 18 26.58 -17.07 22.20
CA TYR A 18 25.86 -15.81 22.08
C TYR A 18 26.32 -14.87 23.19
N GLY A 19 26.86 -13.73 22.82
CA GLY A 19 27.49 -12.79 23.74
C GLY A 19 27.52 -11.41 23.13
N CYS A 20 27.34 -10.37 23.95
CA CYS A 20 27.35 -9.02 23.44
C CYS A 20 28.69 -8.74 22.72
N PRO A 21 28.68 -8.30 21.45
CA PRO A 21 29.90 -7.99 20.73
C PRO A 21 30.73 -6.95 21.51
N ASN A 22 32.05 -7.08 21.56
CA ASN A 22 32.93 -6.20 22.33
C ASN A 22 32.75 -4.70 22.02
N LYS A 23 32.34 -4.40 20.79
CA LYS A 23 32.08 -3.04 20.32
C LYS A 23 30.65 -2.57 20.57
N CYS A 24 29.77 -3.38 21.16
CA CYS A 24 28.39 -3.04 21.47
C CYS A 24 28.13 -3.02 22.98
N LEU A 25 27.05 -2.37 23.40
CA LEU A 25 26.51 -2.44 24.76
C LEU A 25 25.14 -3.10 24.70
N CYS A 26 24.95 -4.21 25.41
CA CYS A 26 23.70 -4.95 25.41
C CYS A 26 23.03 -4.85 26.78
N TYR A 27 21.76 -4.46 26.76
CA TYR A 27 20.93 -4.25 27.94
C TYR A 27 19.83 -5.31 27.97
N THR A 28 19.96 -6.32 28.83
CA THR A 28 19.01 -7.45 28.90
C THR A 28 17.62 -7.01 29.36
N ALA A 29 17.53 -6.08 30.31
CA ALA A 29 16.25 -5.58 30.84
C ALA A 29 15.38 -4.89 29.76
N SER A 30 16.01 -4.07 28.91
CA SER A 30 15.33 -3.38 27.79
C SER A 30 15.44 -4.13 26.48
N LYS A 31 16.09 -5.30 26.45
CA LYS A 31 16.34 -6.12 25.25
C LYS A 31 16.93 -5.30 24.11
N THR A 32 17.87 -4.41 24.42
CA THR A 32 18.45 -3.44 23.49
C THR A 32 19.94 -3.70 23.28
N ALA A 33 20.39 -3.71 22.03
CA ALA A 33 21.81 -3.71 21.68
C ALA A 33 22.18 -2.36 21.04
N ASP A 34 22.96 -1.57 21.78
CA ASP A 34 23.53 -0.30 21.32
C ASP A 34 24.89 -0.54 20.66
N CYS A 35 24.90 -0.48 19.33
CA CYS A 35 26.06 -0.66 18.46
C CYS A 35 26.33 0.60 17.61
N LYS A 36 25.85 1.77 18.02
CA LYS A 36 25.96 3.03 17.25
C LYS A 36 27.36 3.64 17.33
N ASN A 37 27.82 4.28 16.26
CA ASN A 37 29.13 4.95 16.19
C ASN A 37 30.32 4.03 16.52
N ARG A 38 30.30 2.77 16.10
CA ARG A 38 31.34 1.77 16.46
C ARG A 38 32.23 1.35 15.30
N GLY A 39 32.01 1.95 14.12
CA GLY A 39 32.77 1.66 12.90
C GLY A 39 32.49 0.27 12.33
N PHE A 40 31.30 -0.29 12.56
CA PHE A 40 30.91 -1.56 11.96
C PHE A 40 30.83 -1.43 10.44
N THR A 41 31.42 -2.38 9.72
CA THR A 41 31.32 -2.49 8.25
C THR A 41 30.28 -3.53 7.83
N GLU A 42 29.85 -4.38 8.76
CA GLU A 42 28.83 -5.41 8.60
C GLU A 42 28.01 -5.51 9.89
N ILE A 43 26.86 -6.18 9.83
CA ILE A 43 26.03 -6.44 11.01
C ILE A 43 26.83 -7.32 12.00
N PRO A 44 26.97 -6.94 13.28
CA PRO A 44 27.73 -7.74 14.24
C PRO A 44 27.07 -9.10 14.48
N ALA A 45 27.89 -10.15 14.45
CA ALA A 45 27.48 -11.51 14.80
C ALA A 45 27.37 -11.69 16.33
N HIS A 46 26.80 -12.82 16.76
CA HIS A 46 26.72 -13.26 18.16
C HIS A 46 25.89 -12.40 19.12
N LEU A 47 25.07 -11.47 18.62
CA LEU A 47 24.12 -10.72 19.45
C LEU A 47 23.19 -11.68 20.26
N PRO A 48 22.82 -11.33 21.50
CA PRO A 48 21.90 -12.15 22.29
C PRO A 48 20.54 -12.33 21.58
N PRO A 49 19.97 -13.56 21.56
CA PRO A 49 18.78 -13.87 20.76
C PRO A 49 17.50 -13.19 21.25
N GLU A 50 17.45 -12.77 22.51
CA GLU A 50 16.32 -12.08 23.12
C GLU A 50 16.21 -10.59 22.74
N ILE A 51 17.21 -10.03 22.05
CA ILE A 51 17.23 -8.62 21.67
C ILE A 51 16.05 -8.28 20.75
N GLN A 52 15.37 -7.19 21.06
CA GLN A 52 14.23 -6.66 20.31
C GLN A 52 14.55 -5.32 19.64
N ILE A 53 15.56 -4.60 20.12
CA ILE A 53 15.97 -3.29 19.59
C ILE A 53 17.45 -3.35 19.24
N LEU A 54 17.78 -3.13 17.97
CA LEU A 54 19.16 -3.09 17.48
C LEU A 54 19.46 -1.71 16.87
N GLN A 55 20.41 -1.01 17.48
CA GLN A 55 20.85 0.33 17.09
C GLN A 55 22.21 0.24 16.40
N LEU A 56 22.23 0.41 15.09
CA LEU A 56 23.42 0.33 14.24
C LEU A 56 23.68 1.63 13.46
N GLN A 57 23.08 2.73 13.90
CA GLN A 57 23.22 4.02 13.24
C GLN A 57 24.66 4.57 13.31
N ASN A 58 25.02 5.39 12.31
CA ASN A 58 26.34 6.02 12.20
C ASN A 58 27.50 5.01 12.16
N ASN A 59 27.35 3.98 11.33
CA ASN A 59 28.41 3.01 11.06
C ASN A 59 28.80 3.07 9.57
N ARG A 60 29.55 2.08 9.08
CA ARG A 60 30.02 1.98 7.68
C ARG A 60 29.48 0.71 7.02
N ILE A 61 28.28 0.28 7.42
CA ILE A 61 27.67 -0.95 6.92
C ILE A 61 27.26 -0.72 5.48
N TRP A 62 27.81 -1.51 4.57
CA TRP A 62 27.62 -1.31 3.13
C TRP A 62 26.76 -2.40 2.46
N ARG A 63 26.55 -3.53 3.15
CA ARG A 63 25.67 -4.62 2.71
C ARG A 63 24.97 -5.32 3.88
N ILE A 64 23.85 -5.98 3.57
CA ILE A 64 23.14 -6.87 4.50
C ILE A 64 23.16 -8.28 3.89
N ASN A 65 23.88 -9.20 4.53
CA ASN A 65 23.89 -10.60 4.13
C ASN A 65 22.57 -11.29 4.54
N GLN A 66 22.11 -12.28 3.77
CA GLN A 66 20.83 -12.99 4.02
C GLN A 66 20.74 -13.67 5.41
N ASN A 67 21.89 -13.95 6.02
CA ASN A 67 22.00 -14.60 7.34
C ASN A 67 22.35 -13.61 8.47
N ALA A 68 22.44 -12.31 8.18
CA ALA A 68 22.90 -11.29 9.13
C ALA A 68 22.07 -11.24 10.42
N PHE A 69 20.79 -11.62 10.35
CA PHE A 69 19.86 -11.57 11.48
C PHE A 69 19.38 -12.93 11.97
N THR A 70 20.07 -14.03 11.60
CA THR A 70 19.69 -15.38 12.04
C THR A 70 19.73 -15.53 13.57
N GLY A 71 20.68 -14.85 14.23
CA GLY A 71 20.83 -14.88 15.69
C GLY A 71 19.84 -13.98 16.45
N THR A 72 19.13 -13.07 15.78
CA THR A 72 18.24 -12.09 16.42
C THR A 72 16.84 -12.08 15.77
N PRO A 73 16.11 -13.21 15.80
CA PRO A 73 14.83 -13.33 15.11
C PRO A 73 13.69 -12.52 15.76
N LEU A 74 13.85 -12.10 17.03
CA LEU A 74 12.84 -11.38 17.82
C LEU A 74 12.91 -9.85 17.66
N LEU A 75 13.75 -9.33 16.75
CA LEU A 75 13.86 -7.90 16.51
C LEU A 75 12.53 -7.28 16.10
N LYS A 76 12.21 -6.17 16.77
CA LYS A 76 11.05 -5.29 16.53
C LYS A 76 11.47 -3.95 15.98
N ILE A 77 12.63 -3.43 16.39
CA ILE A 77 13.16 -2.13 15.95
C ILE A 77 14.58 -2.34 15.46
N LEU A 78 14.83 -1.92 14.22
CA LEU A 78 16.15 -1.94 13.59
C LEU A 78 16.46 -0.55 13.04
N ASP A 79 17.50 0.07 13.60
CA ASP A 79 18.02 1.34 13.11
C ASP A 79 19.35 1.12 12.38
N LEU A 80 19.32 1.31 11.06
CA LEU A 80 20.47 1.26 10.16
C LEU A 80 20.74 2.63 9.52
N SER A 81 20.25 3.71 10.13
CA SER A 81 20.41 5.06 9.59
C SER A 81 21.87 5.51 9.53
N ASN A 82 22.20 6.38 8.59
CA ASN A 82 23.54 6.93 8.41
C ASN A 82 24.61 5.82 8.29
N ASN A 83 24.41 4.93 7.32
CA ASN A 83 25.35 3.87 6.92
C ASN A 83 25.68 4.04 5.42
N SER A 84 26.26 3.02 4.78
CA SER A 84 26.70 3.07 3.39
C SER A 84 26.01 2.02 2.51
N LEU A 85 24.77 1.62 2.85
CA LEU A 85 24.02 0.63 2.09
C LEU A 85 23.68 1.16 0.70
N SER A 86 24.12 0.47 -0.36
CA SER A 86 23.89 0.88 -1.75
C SER A 86 22.67 0.22 -2.39
N SER A 87 22.33 -0.99 -1.96
CA SER A 87 21.19 -1.77 -2.46
C SER A 87 20.62 -2.67 -1.37
N LEU A 88 19.38 -3.11 -1.56
CA LEU A 88 18.74 -4.09 -0.69
C LEU A 88 18.39 -5.34 -1.50
N ALA A 89 19.02 -6.45 -1.13
CA ALA A 89 18.86 -7.75 -1.77
C ALA A 89 17.59 -8.47 -1.28
N PRO A 90 17.04 -9.40 -2.08
CA PRO A 90 15.94 -10.25 -1.66
C PRO A 90 16.38 -11.06 -0.44
N GLY A 91 15.51 -11.06 0.57
CA GLY A 91 15.75 -11.79 1.81
C GLY A 91 16.74 -11.14 2.78
N ALA A 92 17.22 -9.92 2.53
CA ALA A 92 18.05 -9.16 3.48
C ALA A 92 17.43 -9.09 4.90
N PHE A 93 16.10 -9.07 4.97
CA PHE A 93 15.34 -9.02 6.23
C PHE A 93 14.49 -10.27 6.49
N GLN A 94 14.75 -11.40 5.81
CA GLN A 94 13.86 -12.58 5.83
C GLN A 94 13.67 -13.22 7.22
N LYS A 95 14.64 -13.03 8.12
CA LYS A 95 14.60 -13.56 9.49
C LYS A 95 13.83 -12.66 10.45
N LEU A 96 13.50 -11.43 10.06
CA LEU A 96 12.94 -10.39 10.92
C LEU A 96 11.41 -10.37 10.91
N ARG A 97 10.78 -11.52 11.18
CA ARG A 97 9.30 -11.67 11.05
C ARG A 97 8.51 -10.74 11.96
N TYR A 98 9.08 -10.36 13.11
CA TYR A 98 8.45 -9.51 14.12
C TYR A 98 8.82 -8.03 14.00
N LEU A 99 9.56 -7.64 12.95
CA LEU A 99 10.00 -6.27 12.78
C LEU A 99 8.81 -5.33 12.62
N GLN A 100 8.82 -4.24 13.37
CA GLN A 100 7.77 -3.21 13.39
C GLN A 100 8.29 -1.88 12.85
N VAL A 101 9.54 -1.54 13.16
CA VAL A 101 10.18 -0.29 12.75
C VAL A 101 11.50 -0.60 12.06
N LEU A 102 11.64 -0.11 10.83
CA LEU A 102 12.87 -0.18 10.05
C LEU A 102 13.28 1.21 9.60
N ASN A 103 14.39 1.71 10.15
CA ASN A 103 14.98 2.98 9.77
C ASN A 103 16.21 2.73 8.88
N LEU A 104 16.12 3.16 7.62
CA LEU A 104 17.17 3.06 6.60
C LEU A 104 17.59 4.45 6.08
N THR A 105 17.31 5.49 6.85
CA THR A 105 17.56 6.87 6.43
C THR A 105 19.03 7.16 6.22
N ARG A 106 19.34 8.12 5.34
CA ARG A 106 20.72 8.58 5.10
C ARG A 106 21.68 7.43 4.74
N ASN A 107 21.26 6.61 3.79
CA ASN A 107 22.11 5.61 3.15
C ASN A 107 22.34 5.99 1.68
N LEU A 108 22.88 5.07 0.88
CA LEU A 108 23.16 5.26 -0.54
C LEU A 108 22.26 4.37 -1.42
N ILE A 109 21.08 4.01 -0.90
CA ILE A 109 20.21 3.02 -1.53
C ILE A 109 19.65 3.63 -2.81
N HIS A 110 20.00 3.06 -3.96
CA HIS A 110 19.47 3.46 -5.27
C HIS A 110 18.57 2.38 -5.89
N TYR A 111 18.73 1.14 -5.43
CA TYR A 111 18.01 -0.02 -5.93
C TYR A 111 17.51 -0.90 -4.79
N ILE A 112 16.24 -1.30 -4.87
CA ILE A 112 15.59 -2.23 -3.94
C ILE A 112 15.02 -3.36 -4.78
N GLU A 113 15.48 -4.58 -4.53
CA GLU A 113 15.02 -5.75 -5.28
C GLU A 113 13.61 -6.17 -4.89
N ASN A 114 12.94 -6.87 -5.82
CA ASN A 114 11.64 -7.47 -5.54
C ASN A 114 11.76 -8.45 -4.37
N LYS A 115 10.69 -8.54 -3.58
CA LYS A 115 10.57 -9.38 -2.38
C LYS A 115 11.49 -9.02 -1.20
N THR A 116 12.23 -7.90 -1.26
CA THR A 116 13.06 -7.42 -0.14
C THR A 116 12.28 -7.33 1.19
N PHE A 117 11.03 -6.85 1.13
CA PHE A 117 10.16 -6.67 2.31
C PHE A 117 9.09 -7.75 2.47
N SER A 118 9.10 -8.81 1.65
CA SER A 118 8.03 -9.84 1.64
C SER A 118 7.91 -10.64 2.94
N PHE A 119 8.92 -10.62 3.79
CA PHE A 119 8.98 -11.38 5.04
C PHE A 119 8.76 -10.51 6.30
N LEU A 120 8.19 -9.32 6.12
CA LEU A 120 7.98 -8.34 7.21
C LEU A 120 6.49 -8.07 7.45
N PRO A 121 5.68 -9.08 7.84
CA PRO A 121 4.23 -8.94 7.96
C PRO A 121 3.78 -7.96 9.06
N HIS A 122 4.64 -7.71 10.05
CA HIS A 122 4.36 -6.83 11.17
C HIS A 122 4.94 -5.41 11.02
N LEU A 123 5.57 -5.10 9.88
CA LEU A 123 6.19 -3.79 9.66
C LEU A 123 5.12 -2.69 9.66
N LYS A 124 5.31 -1.70 10.52
CA LYS A 124 4.44 -0.53 10.70
C LYS A 124 5.09 0.74 10.19
N GLU A 125 6.39 0.88 10.41
CA GLU A 125 7.12 2.09 10.07
C GLU A 125 8.33 1.74 9.21
N LEU A 126 8.36 2.33 8.02
CA LEU A 126 9.49 2.23 7.11
C LEU A 126 9.94 3.62 6.71
N ASP A 127 11.16 3.97 7.10
CA ASP A 127 11.80 5.21 6.68
C ASP A 127 12.97 4.93 5.74
N LEU A 128 12.77 5.26 4.47
CA LEU A 128 13.73 5.18 3.37
C LEU A 128 14.25 6.57 2.96
N SER A 129 13.99 7.60 3.77
CA SER A 129 14.33 8.97 3.38
C SER A 129 15.83 9.23 3.27
N SER A 130 16.19 10.26 2.50
CA SER A 130 17.59 10.65 2.29
C SER A 130 18.44 9.52 1.70
N ASN A 131 17.95 8.94 0.61
CA ASN A 131 18.63 7.92 -0.19
C ASN A 131 18.66 8.36 -1.66
N SER A 132 18.96 7.44 -2.58
CA SER A 132 18.97 7.70 -4.04
C SER A 132 17.95 6.83 -4.80
N ILE A 133 16.85 6.46 -4.15
CA ILE A 133 15.86 5.51 -4.68
C ILE A 133 15.13 6.11 -5.88
N ILE A 134 15.12 5.40 -7.00
CA ILE A 134 14.45 5.83 -8.24
C ILE A 134 13.03 5.28 -8.36
N ARG A 135 12.78 4.10 -7.79
CA ARG A 135 11.47 3.41 -7.74
C ARG A 135 11.42 2.44 -6.57
N LEU A 136 10.22 2.20 -6.05
CA LEU A 136 9.95 1.10 -5.14
C LEU A 136 9.65 -0.19 -5.94
N PRO A 137 9.90 -1.39 -5.38
CA PRO A 137 9.62 -2.64 -6.07
C PRO A 137 8.12 -2.87 -6.21
N GLU A 138 7.69 -3.49 -7.32
CA GLU A 138 6.26 -3.77 -7.58
C GLU A 138 5.64 -4.65 -6.50
N THR A 139 6.45 -5.52 -5.89
CA THR A 139 6.03 -6.41 -4.81
C THR A 139 5.93 -5.73 -3.44
N PHE A 140 6.27 -4.44 -3.31
CA PHE A 140 6.30 -3.73 -2.02
C PHE A 140 4.99 -3.95 -1.25
N GLY A 141 3.86 -3.78 -1.95
CA GLY A 141 2.51 -3.92 -1.43
C GLY A 141 2.06 -5.29 -0.93
N ASN A 142 2.70 -6.37 -1.40
CA ASN A 142 2.12 -7.72 -1.27
C ASN A 142 2.17 -8.26 0.16
N SER A 143 3.07 -7.75 1.01
CA SER A 143 3.28 -8.28 2.37
C SER A 143 3.49 -7.18 3.42
N THR A 144 3.39 -5.91 3.03
CA THR A 144 3.59 -4.75 3.91
C THR A 144 2.29 -4.00 4.18
N GLY A 145 1.13 -4.66 4.09
CA GLY A 145 -0.18 -4.03 4.29
C GLY A 145 -0.41 -3.43 5.68
N ASN A 146 0.45 -3.76 6.66
CA ASN A 146 0.40 -3.25 8.03
C ASN A 146 1.17 -1.92 8.22
N ILE A 147 1.85 -1.42 7.17
CA ILE A 147 2.57 -0.15 7.23
C ILE A 147 1.57 0.99 7.52
N THR A 148 1.86 1.75 8.57
CA THR A 148 1.15 2.97 8.96
C THR A 148 1.94 4.23 8.61
N LEU A 149 3.27 4.15 8.53
CA LEU A 149 4.15 5.25 8.15
C LEU A 149 5.13 4.80 7.07
N LEU A 150 5.09 5.47 5.93
CA LEU A 150 6.05 5.32 4.84
C LEU A 150 6.72 6.66 4.53
N SER A 151 8.02 6.73 4.69
CA SER A 151 8.79 7.90 4.30
C SER A 151 9.75 7.56 3.16
N VAL A 152 9.59 8.25 2.03
CA VAL A 152 10.47 8.19 0.87
C VAL A 152 10.99 9.58 0.50
N LYS A 153 10.92 10.53 1.43
CA LYS A 153 11.39 11.90 1.28
C LYS A 153 12.87 11.95 0.87
N HIS A 154 13.27 12.95 0.09
CA HIS A 154 14.68 13.17 -0.29
C HIS A 154 15.29 11.94 -0.99
N ASN A 155 14.66 11.55 -2.09
CA ASN A 155 15.08 10.45 -2.97
C ASN A 155 15.09 10.92 -4.44
N LYS A 156 15.12 9.99 -5.39
CA LYS A 156 15.12 10.27 -6.84
C LYS A 156 13.85 9.76 -7.53
N LEU A 157 12.74 9.64 -6.79
CA LEU A 157 11.46 9.20 -7.33
C LEU A 157 10.93 10.22 -8.34
N GLN A 158 10.58 9.74 -9.52
CA GLN A 158 9.98 10.55 -10.58
C GLN A 158 8.47 10.33 -10.70
N LYS A 159 8.00 9.14 -10.35
CA LYS A 159 6.59 8.73 -10.35
C LYS A 159 6.35 7.69 -9.27
N MET A 160 5.09 7.54 -8.88
CA MET A 160 4.63 6.50 -7.97
C MET A 160 3.29 5.99 -8.48
N GLU A 161 3.14 4.68 -8.57
CA GLU A 161 1.95 4.07 -9.16
C GLU A 161 0.86 3.92 -8.10
N ARG A 162 -0.37 4.26 -8.49
CA ARG A 162 -1.54 4.22 -7.61
C ARG A 162 -1.76 2.85 -7.00
N VAL A 163 -1.62 1.79 -7.80
CA VAL A 163 -1.82 0.39 -7.38
C VAL A 163 -0.90 0.02 -6.22
N LEU A 164 0.35 0.47 -6.23
CA LEU A 164 1.29 0.23 -5.13
C LEU A 164 0.81 0.91 -3.85
N LEU A 165 0.27 2.11 -3.91
CA LEU A 165 -0.23 2.80 -2.72
C LEU A 165 -1.57 2.24 -2.22
N GLU A 166 -2.43 1.75 -3.12
CA GLU A 166 -3.69 1.08 -2.76
C GLU A 166 -3.47 -0.24 -2.01
N SER A 167 -2.32 -0.88 -2.21
CA SER A 167 -1.92 -2.08 -1.46
C SER A 167 -1.48 -1.82 -0.01
N LEU A 168 -1.50 -0.56 0.45
CA LEU A 168 -1.15 -0.15 1.81
C LEU A 168 -2.40 0.39 2.55
N PRO A 169 -3.37 -0.48 2.91
CA PRO A 169 -4.67 -0.04 3.41
C PRO A 169 -4.61 0.64 4.79
N ASN A 170 -3.57 0.35 5.59
CA ASN A 170 -3.41 0.89 6.95
C ASN A 170 -2.54 2.15 7.00
N LEU A 171 -2.10 2.67 5.85
CA LEU A 171 -1.23 3.83 5.78
C LEU A 171 -1.92 5.06 6.39
N LYS A 172 -1.21 5.75 7.29
CA LYS A 172 -1.67 6.97 7.96
C LYS A 172 -0.80 8.17 7.63
N VAL A 173 0.49 7.95 7.43
CA VAL A 173 1.47 8.99 7.13
C VAL A 173 2.30 8.57 5.93
N VAL A 174 2.39 9.46 4.93
CA VAL A 174 3.24 9.25 3.74
C VAL A 174 4.03 10.51 3.38
N LEU A 175 5.35 10.39 3.38
CA LEU A 175 6.26 11.51 3.14
C LEU A 175 6.95 11.35 1.78
N PHE A 176 6.67 12.27 0.86
CA PHE A 176 7.07 12.26 -0.55
C PHE A 176 7.98 13.43 -0.95
N LYS A 177 8.11 14.44 -0.08
CA LYS A 177 8.80 15.69 -0.40
C LYS A 177 10.24 15.47 -0.86
N ASP A 178 10.80 16.47 -1.54
CA ASP A 178 12.19 16.47 -2.00
C ASP A 178 12.53 15.31 -2.96
N ASN A 179 11.61 14.98 -3.86
CA ASN A 179 11.82 14.04 -4.97
C ASN A 179 11.59 14.75 -6.32
N PRO A 180 12.29 14.35 -7.40
CA PRO A 180 12.17 14.96 -8.72
C PRO A 180 10.91 14.50 -9.47
N TRP A 181 9.73 14.77 -8.90
CA TRP A 181 8.45 14.33 -9.44
C TRP A 181 8.19 14.86 -10.85
N GLN A 182 7.99 13.95 -11.80
CA GLN A 182 7.63 14.28 -13.17
C GLN A 182 6.11 14.28 -13.30
N CYS A 183 5.52 15.46 -13.17
CA CYS A 183 4.08 15.67 -13.15
C CYS A 183 3.43 15.58 -14.53
N THR A 184 3.65 14.48 -15.24
CA THR A 184 3.01 14.11 -16.51
C THR A 184 1.76 13.26 -16.24
N CYS A 185 1.08 12.80 -17.29
CA CYS A 185 -0.09 11.93 -17.19
C CYS A 185 0.14 10.69 -16.27
N ASN A 186 1.39 10.18 -16.18
CA ASN A 186 1.72 8.97 -15.42
C ASN A 186 1.58 9.12 -13.89
N VAL A 187 1.63 10.36 -13.36
CA VAL A 187 1.42 10.60 -11.92
C VAL A 187 -0.01 11.05 -11.60
N PHE A 188 -0.89 11.08 -12.59
CA PHE A 188 -2.28 11.44 -12.37
C PHE A 188 -2.96 10.48 -11.37
N GLY A 189 -2.64 9.19 -11.45
CA GLY A 189 -3.10 8.20 -10.47
C GLY A 189 -2.63 8.50 -9.05
N LEU A 190 -1.40 8.99 -8.89
CA LEU A 190 -0.85 9.42 -7.59
C LEU A 190 -1.61 10.64 -7.06
N LYS A 191 -1.92 11.63 -7.92
CA LYS A 191 -2.73 12.80 -7.54
C LYS A 191 -4.08 12.36 -6.98
N LEU A 192 -4.82 11.52 -7.70
CA LEU A 192 -6.14 11.02 -7.27
C LEU A 192 -6.06 10.23 -5.96
N TRP A 193 -5.03 9.39 -5.83
CA TRP A 193 -4.82 8.64 -4.59
C TRP A 193 -4.55 9.59 -3.42
N LEU A 194 -3.70 10.60 -3.61
CA LEU A 194 -3.34 11.56 -2.57
C LEU A 194 -4.53 12.41 -2.12
N GLU A 195 -5.39 12.85 -3.05
CA GLU A 195 -6.63 13.55 -2.74
C GLU A 195 -7.55 12.70 -1.84
N SER A 196 -7.76 11.43 -2.20
CA SER A 196 -8.56 10.48 -1.39
C SER A 196 -7.93 10.17 -0.04
N PHE A 197 -6.60 9.98 0.00
CA PHE A 197 -5.85 9.69 1.20
C PHE A 197 -5.95 10.83 2.23
N LEU A 198 -5.75 12.07 1.79
CA LEU A 198 -5.88 13.25 2.65
C LEU A 198 -7.33 13.46 3.11
N TYR A 199 -8.32 13.24 2.24
CA TYR A 199 -9.74 13.32 2.62
C TYR A 199 -10.11 12.36 3.75
N ARG A 200 -9.49 11.17 3.80
CA ARG A 200 -9.68 10.18 4.87
C ARG A 200 -8.88 10.47 6.16
N GLY A 201 -8.22 11.63 6.25
CA GLY A 201 -7.41 12.03 7.40
C GLY A 201 -5.97 11.54 7.37
N GLY A 202 -5.48 11.06 6.22
CA GLY A 202 -4.08 10.74 6.02
C GLY A 202 -3.20 12.01 6.07
N ILE A 203 -1.93 11.84 6.43
CA ILE A 203 -0.96 12.94 6.55
C ILE A 203 0.10 12.80 5.47
N SER A 204 0.35 13.87 4.72
CA SER A 204 1.45 13.94 3.76
C SER A 204 2.14 15.29 3.77
N ASP A 205 3.43 15.31 3.47
CA ASP A 205 4.25 16.52 3.35
C ASP A 205 4.19 17.18 1.95
N GLY A 206 3.32 16.66 1.08
CA GLY A 206 3.02 17.21 -0.23
C GLY A 206 4.02 16.81 -1.31
N ILE A 207 3.64 17.08 -2.56
CA ILE A 207 4.43 16.74 -3.74
C ILE A 207 4.62 18.01 -4.57
N ILE A 208 5.87 18.44 -4.74
CA ILE A 208 6.21 19.55 -5.64
C ILE A 208 6.72 18.98 -6.96
N CYS A 209 6.07 19.39 -8.04
CA CYS A 209 6.42 18.98 -9.40
C CYS A 209 7.78 19.55 -9.81
N SER A 210 8.70 18.69 -10.23
CA SER A 210 10.00 19.09 -10.78
C SER A 210 9.91 19.40 -12.28
N THR A 211 9.07 18.65 -12.99
CA THR A 211 8.80 18.82 -14.43
C THR A 211 7.32 18.48 -14.72
N PRO A 212 6.78 18.78 -15.92
CA PRO A 212 7.33 19.62 -16.99
C PRO A 212 6.74 21.04 -17.02
N GLY A 213 7.49 21.98 -17.62
CA GLY A 213 7.00 23.30 -18.04
C GLY A 213 6.22 24.06 -16.96
N ILE A 214 4.97 24.44 -17.27
CA ILE A 214 4.08 25.22 -16.38
C ILE A 214 3.71 24.53 -15.07
N ARG A 215 3.97 23.22 -14.93
CA ARG A 215 3.73 22.48 -13.70
C ARG A 215 4.93 22.52 -12.76
N LYS A 216 6.13 22.85 -13.25
CA LYS A 216 7.34 22.92 -12.42
C LYS A 216 7.14 23.90 -11.26
N GLY A 217 7.55 23.49 -10.07
CA GLY A 217 7.42 24.24 -8.82
C GLY A 217 6.02 24.25 -8.22
N LYS A 218 5.01 23.69 -8.88
CA LYS A 218 3.64 23.63 -8.34
C LYS A 218 3.45 22.40 -7.47
N ASP A 219 2.60 22.55 -6.46
CA ASP A 219 2.06 21.43 -5.69
C ASP A 219 1.15 20.57 -6.59
N LEU A 220 1.37 19.26 -6.63
CA LEU A 220 0.61 18.29 -7.43
C LEU A 220 -0.90 18.40 -7.21
N LEU A 221 -1.34 18.65 -5.98
CA LEU A 221 -2.76 18.78 -5.65
C LEU A 221 -3.36 20.06 -6.24
N LYS A 222 -2.55 21.11 -6.43
CA LYS A 222 -2.96 22.39 -7.02
C LYS A 222 -2.88 22.41 -8.55
N VAL A 223 -2.33 21.37 -9.19
CA VAL A 223 -2.29 21.28 -10.66
C VAL A 223 -3.68 20.87 -11.19
N PRO A 224 -4.30 21.66 -12.11
CA PRO A 224 -5.57 21.30 -12.74
C PRO A 224 -5.48 19.99 -13.54
N TYR A 225 -6.56 19.21 -13.53
CA TYR A 225 -6.62 17.86 -14.13
C TYR A 225 -6.41 17.90 -15.65
N GLU A 226 -6.87 18.96 -16.31
CA GLU A 226 -6.82 19.17 -17.75
C GLU A 226 -5.38 19.22 -18.27
N LEU A 227 -4.43 19.65 -17.43
CA LEU A 227 -3.02 19.75 -17.79
C LEU A 227 -2.31 18.39 -17.85
N PHE A 228 -2.89 17.32 -17.29
CA PHE A 228 -2.28 15.99 -17.32
C PHE A 228 -2.41 15.30 -18.68
N GLY A 229 -3.48 15.58 -19.44
CA GLY A 229 -3.74 14.96 -20.74
C GLY A 229 -3.93 13.45 -20.67
N ALA A 230 -4.20 12.82 -21.82
CA ALA A 230 -4.21 11.37 -21.93
C ALA A 230 -2.79 10.80 -21.96
N CYS A 231 -2.54 9.69 -21.27
CA CYS A 231 -1.30 8.97 -21.47
C CYS A 231 -1.31 8.24 -22.82
N PRO A 232 -0.27 8.40 -23.66
CA PRO A 232 -0.14 7.55 -24.83
C PRO A 232 -0.10 6.09 -24.37
N LEU A 233 -0.95 5.27 -24.96
CA LEU A 233 -0.90 3.82 -24.76
C LEU A 233 0.50 3.37 -25.18
N ARG A 234 1.23 2.71 -24.28
CA ARG A 234 2.41 1.97 -24.69
C ARG A 234 1.91 0.90 -25.66
N THR A 235 2.12 1.09 -26.96
CA THR A 235 2.12 -0.01 -27.90
C THR A 235 3.20 -0.95 -27.42
N ALA A 236 2.82 -1.99 -26.68
CA ALA A 236 3.64 -3.17 -26.59
C ALA A 236 3.89 -3.57 -28.04
N HIS A 237 5.15 -3.56 -28.48
CA HIS A 237 5.54 -4.34 -29.63
C HIS A 237 5.22 -5.78 -29.26
N VAL A 238 4.01 -6.21 -29.59
CA VAL A 238 3.66 -7.62 -29.64
C VAL A 238 4.50 -8.16 -30.78
N HIS A 239 5.58 -8.86 -30.44
CA HIS A 239 6.10 -9.88 -31.32
C HIS A 239 4.95 -10.87 -31.54
N LEU A 240 4.19 -10.69 -32.63
CA LEU A 240 3.33 -11.74 -33.13
C LEU A 240 4.25 -12.84 -33.65
N ALA A 241 4.51 -13.84 -32.80
CA ALA A 241 4.83 -15.17 -33.25
C ALA A 241 3.63 -15.69 -34.03
N SER A 242 3.88 -16.02 -35.29
CA SER A 242 2.92 -16.54 -36.25
C SER A 242 2.36 -17.88 -35.76
N ILE A 243 1.04 -17.96 -35.55
CA ILE A 243 0.33 -19.24 -35.47
C ILE A 243 -0.32 -19.48 -36.83
N HIS A 244 0.06 -20.63 -37.39
CA HIS A 244 -0.45 -21.27 -38.59
C HIS A 244 -1.88 -20.90 -39.00
N HIS A 245 -2.01 -20.32 -40.19
CA HIS A 245 -3.11 -20.66 -41.07
C HIS A 245 -2.60 -21.01 -42.47
N HIS A 246 -2.92 -22.24 -42.86
CA HIS A 246 -2.86 -22.79 -44.20
C HIS A 246 -3.66 -21.92 -45.18
N GLY A 247 -3.15 -21.78 -46.42
CA GLY A 247 -4.01 -21.56 -47.56
C GLY A 247 -3.48 -20.59 -48.61
N PHE A 248 -2.78 -21.17 -49.60
CA PHE A 248 -2.73 -20.77 -51.00
C PHE A 248 -2.07 -19.44 -51.42
N GLU A 249 -0.92 -19.63 -52.10
CA GLU A 249 -0.47 -19.02 -53.37
C GLU A 249 -0.38 -17.47 -53.47
N HIS A 250 0.66 -16.83 -53.98
CA HIS A 250 1.59 -17.22 -55.03
C HIS A 250 2.87 -16.35 -54.94
N ARG A 251 4.01 -17.04 -54.84
CA ARG A 251 5.34 -16.81 -55.46
C ARG A 251 5.86 -15.39 -55.82
N SER A 252 7.10 -15.16 -55.33
CA SER A 252 8.26 -14.50 -56.00
C SER A 252 8.25 -12.97 -56.06
N SER A 253 9.37 -12.23 -55.97
CA SER A 253 10.80 -12.56 -55.89
C SER A 253 11.57 -11.30 -55.45
N LEU A 254 12.76 -11.52 -54.89
CA LEU A 254 13.81 -10.58 -54.52
C LEU A 254 14.19 -9.58 -55.63
N LYS A 255 14.61 -8.34 -55.29
CA LYS A 255 16.04 -7.88 -55.31
C LYS A 255 16.22 -6.38 -55.04
N HIS A 256 17.48 -6.04 -54.77
CA HIS A 256 18.06 -4.89 -54.06
C HIS A 256 18.21 -3.54 -54.81
N ALA A 257 18.41 -2.48 -53.98
CA ALA A 257 19.39 -1.37 -54.04
C ALA A 257 19.25 -0.17 -55.03
N HIS A 258 19.07 1.04 -54.43
CA HIS A 258 19.67 2.40 -54.60
C HIS A 258 20.25 2.89 -55.97
N PRO A 259 20.53 4.21 -56.18
CA PRO A 259 19.87 5.50 -55.81
C PRO A 259 19.84 6.52 -57.01
N ASN A 260 19.52 7.81 -56.76
CA ASN A 260 19.56 9.03 -57.63
C ASN A 260 18.32 9.25 -58.53
N GLU A 261 17.77 10.44 -58.83
CA GLU A 261 18.20 11.86 -58.82
C GLU A 261 16.97 12.79 -59.05
N TYR A 262 17.07 14.07 -58.63
CA TYR A 262 16.42 15.33 -59.10
C TYR A 262 14.94 15.46 -59.59
N GLY A 263 14.30 16.58 -59.18
CA GLY A 263 13.19 17.25 -59.91
C GLY A 263 11.86 17.34 -59.13
N GLU A 264 11.62 18.38 -58.33
CA GLU A 264 10.87 19.61 -58.68
C GLU A 264 9.32 19.49 -58.72
N ASN A 265 8.68 20.24 -57.80
CA ASN A 265 7.33 20.80 -57.82
C ASN A 265 6.12 19.96 -58.28
N SER A 266 5.29 19.55 -57.32
CA SER A 266 3.85 19.89 -57.30
C SER A 266 3.19 19.52 -55.96
N ARG A 267 2.82 20.52 -55.17
CA ARG A 267 1.91 20.38 -54.02
C ARG A 267 0.47 20.24 -54.55
N PRO A 268 -0.33 19.27 -54.10
CA PRO A 268 -1.77 19.43 -54.03
C PRO A 268 -2.15 19.89 -52.62
N ASN A 269 -2.84 21.02 -52.60
CA ASN A 269 -3.47 21.64 -51.45
C ASN A 269 -4.43 20.64 -50.75
N CYS A 270 -4.18 20.27 -49.49
CA CYS A 270 -5.19 19.58 -48.67
C CYS A 270 -5.93 20.62 -47.82
N GLU A 271 -7.09 21.08 -48.29
CA GLU A 271 -8.06 21.72 -47.41
C GLU A 271 -8.58 20.71 -46.36
N PRO A 272 -8.63 21.07 -45.07
CA PRO A 272 -9.26 20.21 -44.07
C PRO A 272 -10.79 20.33 -44.16
N LYS A 273 -11.45 19.30 -44.69
CA LYS A 273 -12.89 19.08 -44.44
C LYS A 273 -13.14 18.92 -42.93
N PRO A 274 -14.13 19.61 -42.32
CA PRO A 274 -14.45 19.42 -40.92
C PRO A 274 -15.09 18.04 -40.71
N LYS A 275 -14.39 17.14 -40.01
CA LYS A 275 -14.99 15.90 -39.50
C LYS A 275 -15.86 16.20 -38.27
N PRO A 276 -17.00 15.51 -38.11
CA PRO A 276 -18.06 15.89 -37.17
C PRO A 276 -17.60 15.80 -35.71
N ARG A 277 -18.02 16.79 -34.91
CA ARG A 277 -17.88 16.82 -33.45
C ARG A 277 -18.61 15.60 -32.86
N PRO A 278 -18.02 14.82 -31.93
CA PRO A 278 -18.82 13.90 -31.16
C PRO A 278 -19.77 14.70 -30.27
N VAL A 279 -21.05 14.46 -30.45
CA VAL A 279 -22.13 15.03 -29.66
C VAL A 279 -21.97 14.51 -28.22
N SER A 280 -21.36 15.37 -27.40
CA SER A 280 -21.69 15.60 -26.00
C SER A 280 -21.56 14.43 -25.00
N LEU A 281 -20.35 14.31 -24.43
CA LEU A 281 -20.11 13.71 -23.09
C LEU A 281 -21.01 14.35 -22.00
N ARG A 282 -21.47 15.59 -22.20
CA ARG A 282 -22.44 16.26 -21.31
C ARG A 282 -23.79 15.56 -21.25
N HIS A 283 -24.21 14.86 -22.31
CA HIS A 283 -25.47 14.10 -22.33
C HIS A 283 -25.29 12.77 -21.59
N ALA A 284 -24.12 12.13 -21.72
CA ALA A 284 -23.79 10.91 -20.99
C ALA A 284 -23.59 11.13 -19.47
N ILE A 285 -22.97 12.25 -19.07
CA ILE A 285 -22.82 12.60 -17.65
C ILE A 285 -24.18 13.02 -17.07
N ALA A 286 -25.00 13.78 -17.82
CA ALA A 286 -26.33 14.15 -17.39
C ALA A 286 -27.24 12.93 -17.18
N THR A 287 -27.22 11.94 -18.08
CA THR A 287 -28.04 10.74 -17.91
C THR A 287 -27.60 9.90 -16.71
N VAL A 288 -26.30 9.77 -16.43
CA VAL A 288 -25.78 9.02 -15.26
C VAL A 288 -26.10 9.72 -13.93
N VAL A 289 -26.01 11.05 -13.87
CA VAL A 289 -26.37 11.81 -12.66
C VAL A 289 -27.89 11.75 -12.40
N ILE A 290 -28.71 11.89 -13.45
CA ILE A 290 -30.16 11.83 -13.33
C ILE A 290 -30.61 10.43 -12.89
N THR A 291 -30.07 9.35 -13.49
CA THR A 291 -30.43 7.98 -13.06
C THR A 291 -29.97 7.67 -11.64
N GLY A 292 -28.79 8.18 -11.23
CA GLY A 292 -28.31 8.04 -9.86
C GLY A 292 -29.19 8.74 -8.82
N VAL A 293 -29.63 9.97 -9.11
CA VAL A 293 -30.50 10.75 -8.21
C VAL A 293 -31.88 10.11 -8.11
N VAL A 294 -32.47 9.67 -9.23
CA VAL A 294 -33.78 9.01 -9.24
C VAL A 294 -33.73 7.70 -8.45
N CYS A 295 -32.69 6.88 -8.65
CA CYS A 295 -32.50 5.65 -7.89
C CYS A 295 -32.34 5.93 -6.38
N GLY A 296 -31.56 6.95 -6.01
CA GLY A 296 -31.38 7.35 -4.61
C GLY A 296 -32.67 7.80 -3.93
N ILE A 297 -33.51 8.59 -4.62
CA ILE A 297 -34.80 9.04 -4.10
C ILE A 297 -35.74 7.85 -3.89
N VAL A 298 -35.83 6.92 -4.85
CA VAL A 298 -36.68 5.73 -4.73
C VAL A 298 -36.23 4.85 -3.55
N CYS A 299 -34.92 4.65 -3.37
CA CYS A 299 -34.38 3.91 -2.23
C CYS A 299 -34.69 4.58 -0.88
N LEU A 300 -34.58 5.91 -0.79
CA LEU A 300 -34.93 6.65 0.42
C LEU A 300 -36.43 6.58 0.72
N MET A 301 -37.28 6.67 -0.29
CA MET A 301 -38.73 6.51 -0.12
C MET A 301 -39.11 5.10 0.35
N MET A 302 -38.47 4.07 -0.19
CA MET A 302 -38.67 2.67 0.26
C MET A 302 -38.25 2.47 1.71
N LEU A 303 -37.11 3.03 2.12
CA LEU A 303 -36.65 3.00 3.52
C LEU A 303 -37.62 3.74 4.45
N ALA A 304 -38.08 4.93 4.05
CA ALA A 304 -39.05 5.68 4.83
C ALA A 304 -40.37 4.92 4.99
N ALA A 305 -40.88 4.29 3.93
CA ALA A 305 -42.09 3.46 3.99
C ALA A 305 -41.92 2.25 4.91
N ALA A 306 -40.76 1.59 4.88
CA ALA A 306 -40.45 0.48 5.77
C ALA A 306 -40.42 0.92 7.25
N VAL A 307 -39.72 2.03 7.56
CA VAL A 307 -39.66 2.60 8.92
C VAL A 307 -41.05 3.01 9.40
N TYR A 308 -41.84 3.65 8.55
CA TYR A 308 -43.21 4.07 8.87
C TYR A 308 -44.11 2.86 9.13
N GLY A 309 -44.02 1.82 8.29
CA GLY A 309 -44.75 0.56 8.48
C GLY A 309 -44.41 -0.14 9.79
N CYS A 310 -43.12 -0.20 10.16
CA CYS A 310 -42.69 -0.76 11.43
C CYS A 310 -43.21 0.04 12.63
N ALA A 311 -43.14 1.37 12.57
CA ALA A 311 -43.66 2.23 13.64
C ALA A 311 -45.18 2.08 13.80
N TYR A 312 -45.92 2.05 12.69
CA TYR A 312 -47.37 1.88 12.69
C TYR A 312 -47.80 0.52 13.28
N ALA A 313 -47.11 -0.56 12.90
CA ALA A 313 -47.37 -1.89 13.45
C ALA A 313 -47.10 -1.93 14.98
N ALA A 314 -46.01 -1.30 15.44
CA ALA A 314 -45.68 -1.23 16.86
C ALA A 314 -46.74 -0.46 17.68
N ILE A 315 -47.22 0.68 17.16
CA ILE A 315 -48.27 1.47 17.81
C ILE A 315 -49.58 0.68 17.87
N THR A 316 -49.97 0.04 16.77
CA THR A 316 -51.21 -0.76 16.70
C THR A 316 -51.17 -1.95 17.66
N ALA A 317 -50.03 -2.64 17.76
CA ALA A 317 -49.84 -3.73 18.71
C ALA A 317 -49.96 -3.26 20.17
N LYS A 318 -49.43 -2.06 20.48
CA LYS A 318 -49.56 -1.46 21.81
C LYS A 318 -51.02 -1.12 22.13
N TYR A 319 -51.75 -0.52 21.18
CA TYR A 319 -53.15 -0.15 21.36
C TYR A 319 -54.07 -1.37 21.58
N HIS A 320 -53.86 -2.45 20.82
CA HIS A 320 -54.58 -3.71 21.05
C HIS A 320 -54.28 -4.33 22.42
N LYS A 321 -53.02 -4.28 22.87
CA LYS A 321 -52.64 -4.78 24.20
C LYS A 321 -53.31 -4.00 25.33
N GLU A 322 -53.43 -2.68 25.19
CA GLU A 322 -54.10 -1.81 26.17
C GLU A 322 -55.63 -2.00 26.17
N HIS A 323 -56.26 -2.16 25.00
CA HIS A 323 -57.70 -2.49 24.90
C HIS A 323 -58.04 -3.86 25.52
N LEU A 324 -57.20 -4.88 25.30
CA LEU A 324 -57.34 -6.19 25.96
C LEU A 324 -57.17 -6.11 27.49
N ALA A 325 -56.34 -5.20 27.99
CA ALA A 325 -56.17 -4.98 29.42
C ALA A 325 -57.38 -4.28 30.05
N LEU A 326 -57.97 -3.30 29.36
CA LEU A 326 -59.18 -2.59 29.78
C LEU A 326 -60.43 -3.48 29.76
N ALA A 327 -60.56 -4.34 28.75
CA ALA A 327 -61.65 -5.33 28.67
C ALA A 327 -61.62 -6.34 29.84
N LYS A 328 -60.44 -6.60 30.42
CA LYS A 328 -60.29 -7.45 31.63
C LYS A 328 -60.67 -6.76 32.94
N GLN A 329 -60.68 -5.42 33.00
CA GLN A 329 -60.97 -4.69 34.24
C GLN A 329 -62.46 -4.32 34.43
N HIS A 330 -63.27 -4.36 33.37
CA HIS A 330 -64.68 -3.96 33.43
C HIS A 330 -65.70 -5.12 33.49
N GLY A 331 -65.24 -6.36 33.72
CA GLY A 331 -66.11 -7.52 33.94
C GLY A 331 -65.94 -8.12 35.35
N THR A 332 -66.76 -7.70 36.31
CA THR A 332 -66.99 -8.32 37.64
C THR A 332 -68.37 -7.86 38.16
N PRO A 333 -69.09 -8.54 39.10
CA PRO A 333 -68.95 -9.89 39.70
C PRO A 333 -70.29 -10.69 39.83
N GLU A 334 -70.24 -11.98 40.18
CA GLU A 334 -71.20 -12.75 41.03
C GLU A 334 -70.62 -14.18 41.15
N GLU A 335 -69.87 -14.55 42.20
CA GLU A 335 -70.24 -14.85 43.60
C GLU A 335 -71.03 -16.18 43.77
N LYS A 336 -70.34 -17.25 44.20
CA LYS A 336 -70.60 -18.05 45.44
C LYS A 336 -69.95 -19.44 45.40
N GLU A 337 -68.82 -19.53 46.12
CA GLU A 337 -68.45 -20.47 47.20
C GLU A 337 -68.79 -21.99 47.19
N PRO A 338 -67.99 -22.79 47.94
CA PRO A 338 -67.68 -24.20 47.64
C PRO A 338 -68.43 -25.19 48.53
N PHE A 339 -68.54 -26.47 48.11
CA PHE A 339 -68.80 -27.58 49.04
C PHE A 339 -68.26 -28.92 48.52
N ASP A 340 -67.95 -29.76 49.51
CA ASP A 340 -67.11 -30.96 49.54
C ASP A 340 -67.85 -32.27 49.16
N SER A 341 -67.07 -33.29 48.77
CA SER A 341 -67.27 -34.75 48.91
C SER A 341 -68.56 -35.48 48.47
N SER A 342 -68.41 -36.52 47.62
CA SER A 342 -68.82 -37.91 47.94
C SER A 342 -68.42 -38.95 46.88
N LEU A 343 -67.80 -40.04 47.34
CA LEU A 343 -67.76 -41.37 46.72
C LEU A 343 -69.17 -41.90 46.44
N ALA A 344 -69.39 -42.49 45.25
CA ALA A 344 -70.17 -43.71 45.01
C ALA A 344 -69.84 -44.26 43.62
#